data_AF-A0A7J0E5Q1-F1
#
_entry.id   AF-A0A7J0E5Q1-F1
#
_cell.length_a   1.000
_cell.length_b   1.000
_cell.length_c   1.000
_cell.angle_alpha   90.00
_cell.angle_beta   90.00
_cell.angle_gamma   90.00
#
_symmetry.space_group_name_H-M   'P 1'
#
loop_
_entity.id
_entity.type
_entity.pdbx_description
1 polymer ?
#
loop_
_entity_poly.entity_id
_entity_poly.type
_entity_poly.pdbx_seq_one_letter_code
_entity_poly.pdbx_strand_id
1 'polypeptide(L)'
;MIEDEDHSHVESEEETVQHIISHEKSAAGILCLLRTRHGSQASHLPLTKDVLGIVATLGKVDDDNLSRILSEYLGIETMLAVVCKTYDGVKALETYEKDGSIIKSSGLHGLGTSIGRHLDERFLVICLENLRPYVGELVADDPQRKLDLLKPKLPSGESPPGFLGFAVNMIIIDSANLFCLTANGHGLRETLFYNLFSRLQVYRTRADMLQAFPCITDGAISLDGGMVKTRGMFSLGNREQLDVKFPKSQGTSNLPANYVDTEKQIKELKWEKERMMEDMQREQALLNNAKQHFEIKKQEVLKFMALSASYATQHHVQAARMTPR
;
A
#
# COMPACT_ATOMS: atom_id res chain seq x y z
N MET A 1 -39.25 4.61 4.73
CA MET A 1 -38.58 3.93 3.61
C MET A 1 -37.08 4.26 3.70
N ILE A 2 -36.39 3.65 4.67
CA ILE A 2 -34.94 3.86 4.94
C ILE A 2 -34.24 2.49 5.15
N GLU A 3 -34.97 1.37 5.18
CA GLU A 3 -34.40 0.05 5.48
C GLU A 3 -33.87 -0.72 4.26
N ASP A 4 -34.26 -0.36 3.03
CA ASP A 4 -33.84 -1.09 1.81
C ASP A 4 -32.44 -0.69 1.30
N GLU A 5 -31.90 0.48 1.69
CA GLU A 5 -30.64 1.01 1.14
C GLU A 5 -29.37 0.53 1.87
N ASP A 6 -29.47 0.18 3.15
CA ASP A 6 -28.33 -0.34 3.94
C ASP A 6 -28.06 -1.82 3.60
N HIS A 7 -29.11 -2.55 3.18
CA HIS A 7 -28.99 -3.96 2.76
C HIS A 7 -28.30 -4.12 1.40
N SER A 8 -28.54 -3.24 0.44
CA SER A 8 -27.94 -3.35 -0.91
C SER A 8 -26.42 -3.15 -0.92
N HIS A 9 -25.87 -2.38 0.02
CA HIS A 9 -24.44 -2.13 0.17
C HIS A 9 -23.69 -3.36 0.69
N VAL A 10 -24.16 -3.91 1.80
CA VAL A 10 -23.63 -5.14 2.41
C VAL A 10 -23.72 -6.28 1.41
N GLU A 11 -24.84 -6.38 0.68
CA GLU A 11 -25.02 -7.39 -0.37
C GLU A 11 -23.97 -7.29 -1.48
N SER A 12 -23.58 -6.09 -1.92
CA SER A 12 -22.58 -5.94 -3.01
C SER A 12 -21.15 -6.29 -2.56
N GLU A 13 -20.79 -5.97 -1.32
CA GLU A 13 -19.50 -6.35 -0.75
C GLU A 13 -19.43 -7.85 -0.49
N GLU A 14 -20.48 -8.42 0.08
CA GLU A 14 -20.61 -9.86 0.30
C GLU A 14 -20.61 -10.64 -1.02
N GLU A 15 -21.29 -10.15 -2.06
CA GLU A 15 -21.26 -10.72 -3.41
C GLU A 15 -19.83 -10.75 -3.95
N THR A 16 -19.09 -9.63 -3.84
CA THR A 16 -17.70 -9.55 -4.30
C THR A 16 -16.81 -10.54 -3.54
N VAL A 17 -16.96 -10.61 -2.21
CA VAL A 17 -16.22 -11.56 -1.38
C VAL A 17 -16.57 -13.00 -1.74
N GLN A 18 -17.83 -13.30 -2.04
CA GLN A 18 -18.29 -14.63 -2.42
C GLN A 18 -17.72 -15.05 -3.78
N HIS A 19 -17.66 -14.13 -4.75
CA HIS A 19 -16.97 -14.37 -6.01
C HIS A 19 -15.49 -14.68 -5.77
N ILE A 20 -14.78 -13.91 -4.95
CA ILE A 20 -13.37 -14.21 -4.59
C ILE A 20 -13.24 -15.58 -3.92
N ILE A 21 -14.16 -15.95 -3.01
CA ILE A 21 -14.14 -17.26 -2.33
C ILE A 21 -14.33 -18.41 -3.32
N SER A 22 -15.08 -18.22 -4.40
CA SER A 22 -15.26 -19.25 -5.44
C SER A 22 -13.98 -19.57 -6.23
N HIS A 23 -12.98 -18.68 -6.20
CA HIS A 23 -11.63 -18.95 -6.71
C HIS A 23 -10.85 -19.81 -5.69
N GLU A 24 -11.27 -21.06 -5.51
CA GLU A 24 -10.83 -21.92 -4.39
C GLU A 24 -9.32 -22.20 -4.35
N LYS A 25 -8.66 -22.15 -5.51
CA LYS A 25 -7.23 -22.38 -5.67
C LYS A 25 -6.39 -21.11 -5.58
N SER A 26 -7.03 -19.95 -5.43
CA SER A 26 -6.34 -18.67 -5.35
C SER A 26 -5.97 -18.30 -3.92
N ALA A 27 -4.88 -17.55 -3.77
CA ALA A 27 -4.48 -16.96 -2.50
C ALA A 27 -5.59 -16.08 -1.90
N ALA A 28 -6.25 -15.29 -2.75
CA ALA A 28 -7.36 -14.43 -2.35
C ALA A 28 -8.55 -15.23 -1.80
N GLY A 29 -8.95 -16.31 -2.47
CA GLY A 29 -10.04 -17.17 -2.02
C GLY A 29 -9.75 -17.82 -0.67
N ILE A 30 -8.50 -18.25 -0.43
CA ILE A 30 -8.06 -18.78 0.88
C ILE A 30 -8.17 -17.70 1.97
N LEU A 31 -7.61 -16.52 1.71
CA LEU A 31 -7.60 -15.40 2.68
C LEU A 31 -9.00 -14.88 2.98
N CYS A 32 -9.86 -14.75 1.97
CA CYS A 32 -11.25 -14.33 2.15
C CYS A 32 -12.03 -15.37 2.97
N LEU A 33 -11.91 -16.66 2.65
CA LEU A 33 -12.59 -17.71 3.42
C LEU A 33 -12.13 -17.74 4.90
N LEU A 34 -10.82 -17.54 5.15
CA LEU A 34 -10.28 -17.44 6.51
C LEU A 34 -10.88 -16.25 7.27
N ARG A 35 -10.96 -15.07 6.63
CA ARG A 35 -11.57 -13.87 7.22
C ARG A 35 -13.04 -14.10 7.52
N THR A 36 -13.81 -14.71 6.61
CA THR A 36 -15.24 -15.00 6.83
C THR A 36 -15.47 -15.99 7.97
N ARG A 37 -14.62 -17.02 8.12
CA ARG A 37 -14.77 -18.05 9.17
C ARG A 37 -14.33 -17.58 10.56
N HIS A 38 -13.28 -16.76 10.65
CA HIS A 38 -12.65 -16.40 11.93
C HIS A 38 -12.82 -14.93 12.29
N GLY A 39 -13.50 -14.13 11.45
CA GLY A 39 -13.76 -12.71 11.70
C GLY A 39 -12.49 -11.94 12.05
N SER A 40 -12.55 -11.10 13.08
CA SER A 40 -11.40 -10.33 13.57
C SER A 40 -10.27 -11.18 14.15
N GLN A 41 -10.49 -12.46 14.50
CA GLN A 41 -9.41 -13.35 14.95
C GLN A 41 -8.46 -13.73 13.80
N ALA A 42 -8.94 -13.69 12.55
CA ALA A 42 -8.12 -13.96 11.37
C ALA A 42 -7.01 -12.92 11.17
N SER A 43 -7.22 -11.65 11.55
CA SER A 43 -6.21 -10.59 11.42
C SER A 43 -5.20 -10.57 12.57
N HIS A 44 -5.43 -11.36 13.63
CA HIS A 44 -4.49 -11.55 14.73
C HIS A 44 -3.49 -12.68 14.49
N LEU A 45 -3.69 -13.51 13.47
CA LEU A 45 -2.68 -14.48 13.05
C LEU A 45 -1.42 -13.72 12.59
N PRO A 46 -0.22 -14.07 13.10
CA PRO A 46 1.01 -13.40 12.72
C PRO A 46 1.21 -13.33 11.20
N LEU A 47 0.73 -14.35 10.48
CA LEU A 47 0.86 -14.48 9.03
C LEU A 47 0.06 -13.44 8.23
N THR A 48 -1.12 -13.06 8.72
CA THR A 48 -2.08 -12.21 8.00
C THR A 48 -2.14 -10.79 8.57
N LYS A 49 -1.41 -10.53 9.66
CA LYS A 49 -1.35 -9.23 10.33
C LYS A 49 -0.98 -8.09 9.37
N ASP A 50 -0.05 -8.34 8.45
CA ASP A 50 0.41 -7.35 7.47
C ASP A 50 -0.40 -7.35 6.17
N VAL A 51 -1.32 -8.31 5.99
CA VAL A 51 -2.23 -8.36 4.84
C VAL A 51 -3.34 -7.34 5.06
N LEU A 52 -3.35 -6.30 4.23
CA LEU A 52 -4.39 -5.29 4.24
C LEU A 52 -5.69 -5.84 3.65
N GLY A 53 -5.62 -6.47 2.48
CA GLY A 53 -6.78 -7.07 1.83
C GLY A 53 -6.48 -7.54 0.41
N ILE A 54 -7.54 -7.80 -0.35
CA ILE A 54 -7.47 -8.15 -1.77
C ILE A 54 -7.82 -6.90 -2.58
N VAL A 55 -7.16 -6.65 -3.72
CA VAL A 55 -7.40 -5.44 -4.52
C VAL A 55 -8.89 -5.18 -4.76
N ALA A 56 -9.65 -6.20 -5.16
CA ALA A 56 -11.10 -6.13 -5.38
C ALA A 56 -11.92 -5.63 -4.17
N THR A 57 -11.42 -5.79 -2.94
CA THR A 57 -12.12 -5.40 -1.70
C THR A 57 -11.61 -4.10 -1.09
N LEU A 58 -10.59 -3.47 -1.67
CA LEU A 58 -9.93 -2.28 -1.10
C LEU A 58 -10.45 -0.95 -1.67
N GLY A 59 -11.36 -1.01 -2.64
CA GLY A 59 -11.98 0.15 -3.25
C GLY A 59 -13.41 -0.17 -3.66
N LYS A 60 -14.24 0.87 -3.76
CA LYS A 60 -15.64 0.80 -4.20
C LYS A 60 -15.84 1.70 -5.41
N VAL A 61 -16.83 1.41 -6.25
CA VAL A 61 -17.15 2.21 -7.44
C VAL A 61 -18.65 2.44 -7.51
N ASP A 62 -19.08 3.69 -7.68
CA ASP A 62 -20.51 4.05 -7.64
C ASP A 62 -21.33 3.41 -8.79
N ASP A 63 -20.72 3.28 -9.97
CA ASP A 63 -21.37 2.77 -11.17
C ASP A 63 -20.96 1.32 -11.48
N ASP A 64 -21.95 0.44 -11.69
CA ASP A 64 -21.73 -0.99 -11.95
C ASP A 64 -20.98 -1.23 -13.25
N ASN A 65 -21.29 -0.45 -14.30
CA ASN A 65 -20.66 -0.60 -15.60
C ASN A 65 -19.19 -0.15 -15.54
N LEU A 66 -18.91 0.97 -14.87
CA LEU A 66 -17.55 1.42 -14.61
C LEU A 66 -16.78 0.39 -13.76
N SER A 67 -17.40 -0.17 -12.71
CA SER A 67 -16.79 -1.22 -11.89
C SER A 67 -16.34 -2.41 -12.76
N ARG A 68 -17.21 -2.91 -13.63
CA ARG A 68 -16.89 -4.00 -14.56
C ARG A 68 -15.75 -3.63 -15.50
N ILE A 69 -15.79 -2.45 -16.11
CA ILE A 69 -14.76 -2.00 -17.07
C ILE A 69 -13.40 -1.81 -16.39
N LEU A 70 -13.37 -1.27 -15.17
CA LEU A 70 -12.12 -1.12 -14.40
C LEU A 70 -11.57 -2.48 -13.99
N SER A 71 -12.44 -3.43 -13.64
CA SER A 71 -12.03 -4.80 -13.30
C SER A 71 -11.46 -5.51 -14.53
N GLU A 72 -12.12 -5.39 -15.69
CA GLU A 72 -11.60 -5.88 -16.99
C GLU A 72 -10.27 -5.18 -17.35
N TYR A 73 -10.12 -3.90 -17.02
CA TYR A 73 -8.88 -3.17 -17.23
C TYR A 73 -7.72 -3.72 -16.38
N LEU A 74 -7.98 -4.10 -15.13
CA LEU A 74 -6.94 -4.66 -14.26
C LEU A 74 -6.65 -6.15 -14.57
N GLY A 75 -7.68 -6.88 -15.01
CA GLY A 75 -7.62 -8.32 -15.21
C GLY A 75 -7.75 -9.09 -13.88
N ILE A 76 -8.13 -10.37 -13.99
CA ILE A 76 -8.46 -11.21 -12.83
C ILE A 76 -7.27 -11.39 -11.88
N GLU A 77 -6.05 -11.58 -12.40
CA GLU A 77 -4.84 -11.76 -11.57
C GLU A 77 -4.59 -10.56 -10.67
N THR A 78 -4.75 -9.35 -11.20
CA THR A 78 -4.58 -8.10 -10.45
C THR A 78 -5.72 -7.87 -9.47
N MET A 79 -6.97 -8.18 -9.87
CA MET A 79 -8.14 -8.07 -9.00
C MET A 79 -8.05 -9.01 -7.78
N LEU A 80 -7.46 -10.19 -7.95
CA LEU A 80 -7.19 -11.18 -6.90
C LEU A 80 -5.85 -10.97 -6.18
N ALA A 81 -5.10 -9.90 -6.49
CA ALA A 81 -3.80 -9.68 -5.85
C ALA A 81 -3.95 -9.39 -4.35
N VAL A 82 -3.07 -10.00 -3.55
CA VAL A 82 -2.98 -9.79 -2.10
C VAL A 82 -2.18 -8.51 -1.84
N VAL A 83 -2.68 -7.61 -1.01
CA VAL A 83 -1.98 -6.38 -0.66
C VAL A 83 -1.40 -6.49 0.75
N CYS A 84 -0.08 -6.39 0.86
CA CYS A 84 0.66 -6.36 2.11
C CYS A 84 1.18 -4.95 2.41
N LYS A 85 1.21 -4.59 3.70
CA LYS A 85 1.77 -3.30 4.14
C LYS A 85 3.29 -3.24 3.96
N THR A 86 3.99 -4.30 4.35
CA THR A 86 5.46 -4.37 4.43
C THR A 86 6.01 -5.52 3.59
N TYR A 87 7.32 -5.50 3.33
CA TYR A 87 7.99 -6.64 2.69
C TYR A 87 8.07 -7.87 3.61
N ASP A 88 8.08 -7.67 4.93
CA ASP A 88 8.00 -8.77 5.90
C ASP A 88 6.68 -9.54 5.78
N GLY A 89 5.57 -8.83 5.54
CA GLY A 89 4.29 -9.46 5.21
C GLY A 89 4.35 -10.33 3.96
N VAL A 90 5.05 -9.89 2.91
CA VAL A 90 5.25 -10.68 1.68
C VAL A 90 6.02 -11.96 1.97
N LYS A 91 7.13 -11.86 2.71
CA LYS A 91 7.94 -13.03 3.11
C LYS A 91 7.19 -14.00 4.00
N ALA A 92 6.23 -13.52 4.80
CA ALA A 92 5.41 -14.38 5.63
C ALA A 92 4.48 -15.26 4.78
N LEU A 93 3.97 -14.77 3.64
CA LEU A 93 3.03 -15.52 2.81
C LEU A 93 3.66 -16.76 2.14
N GLU A 94 4.95 -16.70 1.81
CA GLU A 94 5.63 -17.72 1.01
C GLU A 94 7.06 -17.93 1.50
N THR A 95 7.44 -19.17 1.79
CA THR A 95 8.81 -19.50 2.23
C THR A 95 9.40 -20.60 1.36
N TYR A 96 10.71 -20.49 1.13
CA TYR A 96 11.46 -21.37 0.24
C TYR A 96 12.54 -22.14 0.99
N GLU A 97 12.76 -23.38 0.57
CA GLU A 97 13.94 -24.16 0.95
C GLU A 97 15.21 -23.57 0.33
N LYS A 98 16.37 -24.06 0.79
CA LYS A 98 17.68 -23.61 0.26
C LYS A 98 17.88 -23.90 -1.22
N ASP A 99 17.18 -24.88 -1.77
CA ASP A 99 17.22 -25.23 -3.20
C ASP A 99 16.22 -24.41 -4.04
N GLY A 100 15.46 -23.51 -3.42
CA GLY A 100 14.45 -22.68 -4.08
C GLY A 100 13.09 -23.35 -4.24
N SER A 101 12.88 -24.56 -3.70
CA SER A 101 11.57 -25.19 -3.68
C SER A 101 10.65 -24.58 -2.62
N ILE A 102 9.34 -24.58 -2.89
CA ILE A 102 8.33 -24.01 -1.99
C ILE A 102 8.07 -24.96 -0.81
N ILE A 103 8.08 -24.42 0.41
CA ILE A 103 7.71 -25.16 1.62
C ILE A 103 6.18 -25.18 1.74
N LYS A 104 5.55 -26.26 1.29
CA LYS A 104 4.07 -26.39 1.26
C LYS A 104 3.40 -26.42 2.63
N SER A 105 4.15 -26.63 3.72
CA SER A 105 3.62 -26.72 5.09
C SER A 105 3.62 -25.38 5.84
N SER A 106 4.16 -24.32 5.26
CA SER A 106 4.26 -22.99 5.88
C SER A 106 3.51 -21.95 5.05
N GLY A 107 3.51 -20.71 5.53
CA GLY A 107 2.93 -19.62 4.77
C GLY A 107 1.44 -19.80 4.50
N LEU A 108 1.01 -19.25 3.36
CA LEU A 108 -0.35 -19.37 2.87
C LEU A 108 -0.67 -20.80 2.41
N HIS A 109 0.33 -21.57 1.94
CA HIS A 109 0.16 -22.98 1.58
C HIS A 109 -0.27 -23.85 2.78
N GLY A 110 0.42 -23.68 3.91
CA GLY A 110 0.07 -24.37 5.16
C GLY A 110 -1.32 -23.97 5.67
N LEU A 111 -1.64 -22.68 5.65
CA LEU A 111 -2.98 -22.20 6.03
C LEU A 111 -4.08 -22.73 5.11
N GLY A 112 -3.89 -22.67 3.80
CA GLY A 112 -4.83 -23.23 2.82
C GLY A 112 -5.10 -24.70 3.14
N THR A 113 -4.03 -25.49 3.31
CA THR A 113 -4.15 -26.92 3.60
C THR A 113 -4.95 -27.18 4.88
N SER A 114 -4.76 -26.34 5.92
CA SER A 114 -5.49 -26.47 7.19
C SER A 114 -7.01 -26.26 7.08
N ILE A 115 -7.48 -25.54 6.06
CA ILE A 115 -8.91 -25.30 5.79
C ILE A 115 -9.44 -26.13 4.62
N GLY A 116 -8.65 -27.08 4.12
CA GLY A 116 -9.01 -27.95 3.00
C GLY A 116 -8.93 -27.29 1.62
N ARG A 117 -8.15 -26.21 1.47
CA ARG A 117 -7.88 -25.55 0.18
C ARG A 117 -6.42 -25.74 -0.23
N HIS A 118 -6.19 -25.92 -1.52
CA HIS A 118 -4.83 -26.03 -2.06
C HIS A 118 -4.50 -24.81 -2.90
N LEU A 119 -3.35 -24.21 -2.63
CA LEU A 119 -2.77 -23.15 -3.42
C LEU A 119 -1.80 -23.81 -4.42
N ASP A 120 -2.22 -23.88 -5.68
CA ASP A 120 -1.46 -24.54 -6.75
C ASP A 120 -0.90 -23.55 -7.79
N GLU A 121 -1.47 -22.35 -7.86
CA GLU A 121 -1.17 -21.35 -8.88
C GLU A 121 -0.33 -20.20 -8.31
N ARG A 122 0.36 -19.50 -9.21
CA ARG A 122 1.04 -18.26 -8.84
C ARG A 122 0.00 -17.21 -8.47
N PHE A 123 0.32 -16.39 -7.49
CA PHE A 123 -0.52 -15.28 -7.08
C PHE A 123 0.30 -14.01 -6.97
N LEU A 124 -0.34 -12.88 -7.23
CA LEU A 124 0.30 -11.57 -7.13
C LEU A 124 0.21 -11.05 -5.70
N VAL A 125 1.32 -10.53 -5.21
CA VAL A 125 1.39 -9.80 -3.94
C VAL A 125 1.90 -8.39 -4.20
N ILE A 126 1.13 -7.39 -3.80
CA ILE A 126 1.50 -5.98 -3.90
C ILE A 126 1.95 -5.52 -2.52
N CYS A 127 3.19 -5.05 -2.43
CA CYS A 127 3.75 -4.51 -1.19
C CYS A 127 3.69 -2.98 -1.20
N LEU A 128 2.87 -2.39 -0.31
CA LEU A 128 2.67 -0.94 -0.26
C LEU A 128 3.95 -0.16 0.04
N GLU A 129 4.80 -0.69 0.94
CA GLU A 129 6.10 -0.10 1.29
C GLU A 129 7.04 0.05 0.07
N ASN A 130 6.95 -0.88 -0.90
CA ASN A 130 7.80 -0.90 -2.09
C ASN A 130 7.20 -0.16 -3.29
N LEU A 131 5.94 0.30 -3.20
CA LEU A 131 5.31 1.10 -4.25
C LEU A 131 5.86 2.53 -4.24
N ARG A 132 6.03 3.10 -5.43
CA ARG A 132 6.33 4.53 -5.55
C ARG A 132 5.03 5.32 -5.39
N PRO A 133 4.90 6.17 -4.35
CA PRO A 133 3.71 6.99 -4.20
C PRO A 133 3.65 8.08 -5.27
N TYR A 134 2.44 8.54 -5.57
CA TYR A 134 2.23 9.80 -6.27
C TYR A 134 2.75 10.96 -5.42
N VAL A 135 3.53 11.85 -6.05
CA VAL A 135 4.21 12.97 -5.38
C VAL A 135 3.64 14.34 -5.75
N GLY A 136 2.52 14.39 -6.47
CA GLY A 136 1.86 15.65 -6.79
C GLY A 136 0.80 16.03 -5.77
N GLU A 137 0.15 17.15 -6.02
CA GLU A 137 -0.84 17.72 -5.10
C GLU A 137 -2.13 16.90 -5.03
N LEU A 138 -2.80 17.01 -3.89
CA LEU A 138 -4.15 16.50 -3.66
C LEU A 138 -5.14 17.65 -3.79
N VAL A 139 -6.38 17.33 -4.15
CA VAL A 139 -7.47 18.30 -4.18
C VAL A 139 -7.72 18.81 -2.76
N ALA A 140 -7.64 20.12 -2.56
CA ALA A 140 -7.86 20.75 -1.27
C ALA A 140 -9.28 20.48 -0.74
N ASP A 141 -9.37 20.20 0.56
CA ASP A 141 -10.62 19.95 1.29
C ASP A 141 -11.52 18.82 0.72
N ASP A 142 -10.97 17.93 -0.11
CA ASP A 142 -11.69 16.77 -0.63
C ASP A 142 -11.66 15.61 0.39
N PRO A 143 -12.82 15.14 0.89
CA PRO A 143 -12.88 14.10 1.92
C PRO A 143 -12.38 12.74 1.42
N GLN A 144 -12.34 12.53 0.10
CA GLN A 144 -11.81 11.32 -0.53
C GLN A 144 -10.34 11.46 -0.95
N ARG A 145 -9.69 12.59 -0.61
CA ARG A 145 -8.28 12.92 -0.90
C ARG A 145 -7.91 12.66 -2.35
N LYS A 146 -8.76 13.08 -3.29
CA LYS A 146 -8.52 12.90 -4.73
C LYS A 146 -7.21 13.55 -5.17
N LEU A 147 -6.57 12.96 -6.19
CA LEU A 147 -5.33 13.47 -6.76
C LEU A 147 -5.63 14.67 -7.67
N ASP A 148 -4.88 15.78 -7.54
CA ASP A 148 -5.01 16.94 -8.42
C ASP A 148 -4.22 16.71 -9.73
N LEU A 149 -4.82 15.89 -10.60
CA LEU A 149 -4.24 15.53 -11.88
C LEU A 149 -4.62 16.55 -12.96
N LEU A 150 -3.62 17.03 -13.71
CA LEU A 150 -3.82 17.92 -14.84
C LEU A 150 -4.73 17.28 -15.89
N LYS A 151 -5.88 17.91 -16.12
CA LYS A 151 -6.86 17.46 -17.12
C LYS A 151 -6.28 17.59 -18.54
N PRO A 152 -6.56 16.62 -19.44
CA PRO A 152 -6.09 16.68 -20.81
C PRO A 152 -6.68 17.89 -21.54
N LYS A 153 -5.91 18.47 -22.46
CA LYS A 153 -6.34 19.58 -23.32
C LYS A 153 -5.97 19.28 -24.77
N LEU A 154 -6.90 19.52 -25.68
CA LEU A 154 -6.66 19.47 -27.12
C LEU A 154 -5.73 20.62 -27.55
N PRO A 155 -5.16 20.59 -28.77
CA PRO A 155 -4.38 21.71 -29.30
C PRO A 155 -5.13 23.05 -29.33
N SER A 156 -6.47 23.02 -29.36
CA SER A 156 -7.32 24.21 -29.22
C SER A 156 -7.34 24.80 -27.82
N GLY A 157 -6.82 24.11 -26.81
CA GLY A 157 -6.88 24.47 -25.40
C GLY A 157 -8.12 23.94 -24.66
N GLU A 158 -9.10 23.41 -25.39
CA GLU A 158 -10.33 22.85 -24.83
C GLU A 158 -10.12 21.46 -24.24
N SER A 159 -10.94 21.09 -23.26
CA SER A 159 -10.99 19.72 -22.75
C SER A 159 -11.52 18.78 -23.83
N PRO A 160 -10.93 17.58 -24.04
CA PRO A 160 -11.46 16.62 -24.98
C PRO A 160 -12.93 16.28 -24.69
N PRO A 161 -13.79 16.20 -25.73
CA PRO A 161 -15.18 15.82 -25.54
C PRO A 161 -15.27 14.45 -24.89
N GLY A 162 -16.29 14.26 -24.06
CA GLY A 162 -16.56 12.98 -23.40
C GLY A 162 -15.59 12.59 -22.29
N PHE A 163 -14.55 13.37 -21.96
CA PHE A 163 -13.69 13.10 -20.80
C PHE A 163 -14.48 13.22 -19.49
N LEU A 164 -14.49 12.15 -18.69
CA LEU A 164 -15.24 12.05 -17.44
C LEU A 164 -14.34 12.23 -16.20
N GLY A 165 -13.05 11.98 -16.33
CA GLY A 165 -12.09 12.09 -15.24
C GLY A 165 -11.02 10.99 -15.29
N PHE A 166 -10.25 10.89 -14.21
CA PHE A 166 -9.24 9.86 -14.03
C PHE A 166 -9.78 8.71 -13.18
N ALA A 167 -9.54 7.47 -13.61
CA ALA A 167 -10.04 6.27 -12.94
C ALA A 167 -9.61 6.18 -11.46
N VAL A 168 -8.36 6.57 -11.16
CA VAL A 168 -7.84 6.61 -9.79
C VAL A 168 -8.68 7.48 -8.85
N ASN A 169 -9.36 8.53 -9.35
CA ASN A 169 -10.23 9.42 -8.58
C ASN A 169 -11.71 8.97 -8.56
N MET A 170 -12.05 7.90 -9.30
CA MET A 170 -13.38 7.28 -9.33
C MET A 170 -13.50 6.10 -8.37
N ILE A 171 -12.39 5.63 -7.81
CA ILE A 171 -12.40 4.66 -6.71
C ILE A 171 -12.71 5.38 -5.40
N ILE A 172 -13.74 4.92 -4.70
CA ILE A 172 -14.06 5.33 -3.34
C ILE A 172 -13.30 4.43 -2.37
N ILE A 173 -12.59 5.06 -1.43
CA ILE A 173 -11.71 4.38 -0.48
C ILE A 173 -12.30 4.58 0.90
N ASP A 174 -12.30 3.51 1.69
CA ASP A 174 -12.67 3.54 3.09
C ASP A 174 -11.84 4.56 3.87
N SER A 175 -12.46 5.31 4.78
CA SER A 175 -11.79 6.36 5.58
C SER A 175 -10.59 5.83 6.35
N ALA A 176 -10.65 4.59 6.83
CA ALA A 176 -9.55 3.91 7.50
C ALA A 176 -8.33 3.69 6.59
N ASN A 177 -8.49 3.85 5.27
CA ASN A 177 -7.44 3.60 4.27
C ASN A 177 -7.00 4.87 3.51
N LEU A 178 -7.52 6.05 3.86
CA LEU A 178 -7.25 7.31 3.15
C LEU A 178 -5.90 7.95 3.48
N PHE A 179 -5.33 7.71 4.65
CA PHE A 179 -4.08 8.35 5.11
C PHE A 179 -3.40 7.49 6.20
N CYS A 180 -2.12 7.74 6.51
CA CYS A 180 -1.34 7.04 7.54
C CYS A 180 -1.41 5.51 7.46
N LEU A 181 -1.38 4.95 6.24
CA LEU A 181 -1.28 3.50 6.05
C LEU A 181 0.16 3.03 5.91
N THR A 182 1.00 3.82 5.26
CA THR A 182 2.44 3.54 5.11
C THR A 182 3.25 4.26 6.18
N ALA A 183 4.49 3.83 6.39
CA ALA A 183 5.43 4.50 7.31
C ALA A 183 5.64 5.99 6.97
N ASN A 184 5.47 6.37 5.70
CA ASN A 184 5.59 7.74 5.20
C ASN A 184 4.27 8.53 5.24
N GLY A 185 3.21 7.98 5.85
CA GLY A 185 1.94 8.69 6.03
C GLY A 185 0.97 8.60 4.84
N HIS A 186 1.34 7.94 3.75
CA HIS A 186 0.48 7.80 2.56
C HIS A 186 -0.70 6.83 2.79
N GLY A 187 -1.83 7.08 2.12
CA GLY A 187 -3.00 6.21 1.99
C GLY A 187 -3.00 5.37 0.70
N LEU A 188 -4.11 4.68 0.42
CA LEU A 188 -4.24 3.80 -0.73
C LEU A 188 -4.33 4.50 -2.08
N ARG A 189 -4.82 5.76 -2.13
CA ARG A 189 -5.05 6.44 -3.41
C ARG A 189 -3.74 6.74 -4.11
N GLU A 190 -2.84 7.40 -3.40
CA GLU A 190 -1.53 7.82 -3.88
C GLU A 190 -0.52 6.66 -3.95
N THR A 191 -0.79 5.54 -3.29
CA THR A 191 0.04 4.32 -3.37
C THR A 191 -0.58 3.29 -4.31
N LEU A 192 -1.42 2.39 -3.79
CA LEU A 192 -1.99 1.25 -4.50
C LEU A 192 -2.72 1.67 -5.79
N PHE A 193 -3.76 2.48 -5.68
CA PHE A 193 -4.64 2.77 -6.82
C PHE A 193 -3.96 3.65 -7.88
N TYR A 194 -3.03 4.52 -7.49
CA TYR A 194 -2.19 5.23 -8.45
C TYR A 194 -1.23 4.29 -9.19
N ASN A 195 -0.68 3.27 -8.55
CA ASN A 195 0.17 2.30 -9.26
C ASN A 195 -0.65 1.35 -10.17
N LEU A 196 -1.93 1.10 -9.85
CA LEU A 196 -2.82 0.29 -10.66
C LEU A 196 -3.39 1.04 -11.87
N PHE A 197 -3.81 2.30 -11.67
CA PHE A 197 -4.50 3.08 -12.69
C PHE A 197 -3.66 4.23 -13.27
N SER A 198 -2.61 4.68 -12.59
CA SER A 198 -1.82 5.86 -12.97
C SER A 198 -2.71 7.03 -13.36
N ARG A 199 -2.55 7.59 -14.57
CA ARG A 199 -3.40 8.63 -15.16
C ARG A 199 -4.41 8.05 -16.16
N LEU A 200 -4.92 6.84 -15.94
CA LEU A 200 -5.95 6.21 -16.76
C LEU A 200 -7.16 7.13 -16.90
N GLN A 201 -7.47 7.53 -18.13
CA GLN A 201 -8.55 8.45 -18.46
C GLN A 201 -9.84 7.69 -18.76
N VAL A 202 -10.97 8.20 -18.29
CA VAL A 202 -12.29 7.60 -18.51
C VAL A 202 -13.11 8.50 -19.43
N TYR A 203 -13.69 7.90 -20.47
CA TYR A 203 -14.48 8.59 -21.49
C TYR A 203 -15.91 8.05 -21.57
N ARG A 204 -16.83 8.89 -22.05
CA ARG A 204 -18.23 8.51 -22.26
C ARG A 204 -18.38 7.45 -23.35
N THR A 205 -17.76 7.67 -24.52
CA THR A 205 -17.84 6.76 -25.66
C THR A 205 -16.46 6.45 -26.22
N ARG A 206 -16.36 5.36 -26.98
CA ARG A 206 -15.14 4.96 -27.68
C ARG A 206 -14.76 5.99 -28.73
N ALA A 207 -15.75 6.61 -29.38
CA ALA A 207 -15.51 7.67 -30.35
C ALA A 207 -14.83 8.89 -29.70
N ASP A 208 -15.35 9.34 -28.55
CA ASP A 208 -14.76 10.43 -27.77
C ASP A 208 -13.32 10.11 -27.34
N MET A 209 -13.10 8.88 -26.84
CA MET A 209 -11.78 8.39 -26.43
C MET A 209 -10.76 8.43 -27.58
N LEU A 210 -11.17 7.99 -28.78
CA LEU A 210 -10.30 7.98 -29.95
C LEU A 210 -10.01 9.39 -30.49
N GLN A 211 -10.97 10.31 -30.41
CA GLN A 211 -10.72 11.72 -30.74
C GLN A 211 -9.71 12.36 -29.79
N ALA A 212 -9.75 11.98 -28.51
CA ALA A 212 -8.83 12.46 -27.48
C ALA A 212 -7.48 11.74 -27.46
N PHE A 213 -7.24 10.78 -28.36
CA PHE A 213 -6.03 9.95 -28.39
C PHE A 213 -4.69 10.70 -28.31
N PRO A 214 -4.51 11.87 -28.96
CA PRO A 214 -3.28 12.65 -28.82
C PRO A 214 -2.96 13.11 -27.38
N CYS A 215 -3.97 13.19 -26.52
CA CYS A 215 -3.88 13.66 -25.14
C CYS A 215 -3.79 12.53 -24.10
N ILE A 216 -3.89 11.26 -24.54
CA ILE A 216 -3.80 10.09 -23.67
C ILE A 216 -2.32 9.72 -23.47
N THR A 217 -1.87 9.70 -22.22
CA THR A 217 -0.46 9.36 -21.89
C THR A 217 -0.31 7.91 -21.47
N ASP A 218 -1.11 7.47 -20.49
CA ASP A 218 -0.87 6.19 -19.80
C ASP A 218 -1.80 5.12 -20.34
N GLY A 219 -3.10 5.43 -20.43
CA GLY A 219 -4.14 4.56 -20.96
C GLY A 219 -5.50 5.26 -20.93
N ALA A 220 -6.50 4.68 -21.57
CA ALA A 220 -7.88 5.15 -21.52
C ALA A 220 -8.89 4.02 -21.63
N ILE A 221 -10.06 4.25 -21.04
CA ILE A 221 -11.25 3.40 -21.18
C ILE A 221 -12.46 4.25 -21.56
N SER A 222 -13.47 3.63 -22.17
CA SER A 222 -14.78 4.25 -22.41
C SER A 222 -15.92 3.41 -21.85
N LEU A 223 -17.02 4.06 -21.44
CA LEU A 223 -18.17 3.38 -20.82
C LEU A 223 -18.90 2.40 -21.77
N ASP A 224 -18.75 2.59 -23.09
CA ASP A 224 -19.22 1.66 -24.14
C ASP A 224 -18.19 0.54 -24.45
N GLY A 225 -17.12 0.40 -23.64
CA GLY A 225 -16.23 -0.76 -23.62
C GLY A 225 -14.98 -0.65 -24.49
N GLY A 226 -14.62 0.55 -24.95
CA GLY A 226 -13.32 0.80 -25.57
C GLY A 226 -12.21 0.79 -24.52
N MET A 227 -11.05 0.23 -24.88
CA MET A 227 -9.90 0.19 -23.97
C MET A 227 -8.57 0.34 -24.74
N VAL A 228 -7.71 1.19 -24.19
CA VAL A 228 -6.32 1.44 -24.61
C VAL A 228 -5.46 1.26 -23.37
N LYS A 229 -4.68 0.18 -23.30
CA LYS A 229 -3.82 -0.12 -22.14
C LYS A 229 -2.66 0.85 -22.03
N THR A 230 -2.05 1.17 -23.17
CA THR A 230 -1.05 2.21 -23.31
C THR A 230 -1.00 2.71 -24.75
N ARG A 231 -0.22 3.75 -25.01
CA ARG A 231 -0.10 4.34 -26.33
C ARG A 231 0.37 3.28 -27.33
N GLY A 232 -0.52 2.91 -28.25
CA GLY A 232 -0.28 1.89 -29.27
C GLY A 232 -0.80 0.47 -28.93
N MET A 233 -1.35 0.26 -27.72
CA MET A 233 -1.93 -1.02 -27.31
C MET A 233 -3.45 -0.91 -27.13
N PHE A 234 -4.19 -1.40 -28.13
CA PHE A 234 -5.64 -1.40 -28.16
C PHE A 234 -6.20 -2.78 -27.79
N SER A 235 -7.20 -2.83 -26.93
CA SER A 235 -7.98 -4.04 -26.70
C SER A 235 -9.16 -4.09 -27.67
N LEU A 236 -9.25 -5.16 -28.46
CA LEU A 236 -10.32 -5.39 -29.44
C LEU A 236 -10.92 -6.78 -29.20
N GLY A 237 -12.20 -6.95 -29.51
CA GLY A 237 -12.91 -8.21 -29.35
C GLY A 237 -14.10 -8.09 -28.42
N ASN A 238 -14.66 -9.25 -28.04
CA ASN A 238 -15.72 -9.31 -27.04
C ASN A 238 -15.17 -8.99 -25.67
N ARG A 239 -16.01 -8.40 -24.81
CA ARG A 239 -15.65 -8.10 -23.43
C ARG A 239 -15.42 -9.37 -22.64
N GLU A 240 -14.40 -9.36 -21.79
CA GLU A 240 -14.18 -10.44 -20.84
C GLU A 240 -15.11 -10.26 -19.64
N GLN A 241 -15.98 -11.23 -19.40
CA GLN A 241 -16.91 -11.17 -18.28
C GLN A 241 -16.21 -11.70 -17.02
N LEU A 242 -15.56 -10.80 -16.29
CA LEU A 242 -15.02 -11.11 -14.97
C LEU A 242 -16.15 -11.26 -13.95
N ASP A 243 -16.04 -12.29 -13.11
CA ASP A 243 -16.94 -12.56 -12.00
C ASP A 243 -16.59 -11.68 -10.77
N VAL A 244 -15.30 -11.36 -10.60
CA VAL A 244 -14.84 -10.43 -9.55
C VAL A 244 -14.81 -9.01 -10.08
N LYS A 245 -15.58 -8.12 -9.42
CA LYS A 245 -15.64 -6.68 -9.70
C LYS A 245 -15.48 -5.87 -8.42
N PHE A 246 -15.25 -4.56 -8.53
CA PHE A 246 -15.31 -3.69 -7.35
C PHE A 246 -16.75 -3.62 -6.82
N PRO A 247 -16.94 -3.67 -5.49
CA PRO A 247 -18.26 -3.49 -4.89
C PRO A 247 -18.79 -2.08 -5.15
N LYS A 248 -20.12 -1.94 -5.12
CA LYS A 248 -20.76 -0.64 -5.23
C LYS A 248 -20.59 0.16 -3.95
N SER A 249 -20.27 1.44 -4.11
CA SER A 249 -20.45 2.42 -3.05
C SER A 249 -21.90 2.91 -3.08
N GLN A 250 -22.61 2.72 -1.98
CA GLN A 250 -23.87 3.42 -1.72
C GLN A 250 -23.87 3.91 -0.28
N GLY A 251 -24.11 5.22 -0.10
CA GLY A 251 -24.31 5.87 1.19
C GLY A 251 -23.04 6.00 2.03
N THR A 252 -22.83 7.18 2.62
CA THR A 252 -21.98 7.32 3.80
C THR A 252 -22.47 6.35 4.87
N SER A 253 -21.58 5.51 5.42
CA SER A 253 -21.91 4.71 6.60
C SER A 253 -22.68 5.57 7.60
N ASN A 254 -23.76 5.05 8.18
CA ASN A 254 -24.62 5.77 9.15
C ASN A 254 -23.89 6.17 10.46
N LEU A 255 -22.56 6.11 10.50
CA LEU A 255 -21.77 6.57 11.64
C LEU A 255 -21.76 8.10 11.71
N PRO A 256 -21.96 8.67 12.90
CA PRO A 256 -21.87 10.12 13.11
C PRO A 256 -20.50 10.65 12.65
N ALA A 257 -20.49 11.79 11.94
CA ALA A 257 -19.26 12.43 11.46
C ALA A 257 -18.18 12.58 12.56
N ASN A 258 -18.60 12.91 13.79
CA ASN A 258 -17.72 13.00 14.95
C ASN A 258 -16.93 11.71 15.25
N TYR A 259 -17.53 10.54 15.00
CA TYR A 259 -16.84 9.26 15.22
C TYR A 259 -15.73 9.07 14.18
N VAL A 260 -16.02 9.33 12.91
CA VAL A 260 -15.05 9.22 11.80
C VAL A 260 -13.89 10.19 12.01
N ASP A 261 -14.17 11.42 12.43
CA ASP A 261 -13.14 12.41 12.75
C ASP A 261 -12.28 12.00 13.95
N THR A 262 -12.90 11.40 14.97
CA THR A 262 -12.16 10.90 16.15
C THR A 262 -11.27 9.71 15.79
N GLU A 263 -11.78 8.76 14.99
CA GLU A 263 -11.00 7.62 14.51
C GLU A 263 -9.81 8.08 13.66
N LYS A 264 -10.05 9.09 12.81
CA LYS A 264 -9.01 9.75 12.04
C LYS A 264 -7.90 10.31 12.95
N GLN A 265 -8.26 11.12 13.93
CA GLN A 265 -7.31 11.70 14.89
C GLN A 265 -6.54 10.62 15.67
N ILE A 266 -7.22 9.56 16.13
CA ILE A 266 -6.58 8.44 16.83
C ILE A 266 -5.51 7.80 15.94
N LYS A 267 -5.79 7.65 14.64
CA LYS A 267 -4.86 7.05 13.68
C LYS A 267 -3.65 7.95 13.44
N GLU A 268 -3.87 9.25 13.26
CA GLU A 268 -2.79 10.24 13.11
C GLU A 268 -1.88 10.23 14.34
N LEU A 269 -2.45 10.29 15.55
CA LEU A 269 -1.69 10.26 16.80
C LEU A 269 -0.91 8.96 17.01
N LYS A 270 -1.48 7.81 16.62
CA LYS A 270 -0.75 6.52 16.66
C LYS A 270 0.45 6.54 15.72
N TRP A 271 0.26 7.03 14.50
CA TRP A 271 1.33 7.14 13.52
C TRP A 271 2.44 8.10 14.00
N GLU A 272 2.08 9.28 14.52
CA GLU A 272 3.05 10.23 15.09
C GLU A 272 3.84 9.62 16.27
N LYS A 273 3.17 8.87 17.15
CA LYS A 273 3.81 8.17 18.26
C LYS A 273 4.85 7.15 17.76
N GLU A 274 4.54 6.39 16.72
CA GLU A 274 5.47 5.42 16.12
C GLU A 274 6.70 6.13 15.53
N ARG A 275 6.48 7.20 14.75
CA ARG A 275 7.56 8.05 14.21
C ARG A 275 8.48 8.58 15.31
N MET A 276 7.90 9.11 16.38
CA MET A 276 8.65 9.66 17.51
C MET A 276 9.47 8.57 18.24
N MET A 277 8.93 7.36 18.35
CA MET A 277 9.64 6.23 18.95
C MET A 277 10.84 5.80 18.11
N GLU A 278 10.70 5.75 16.79
CA GLU A 278 11.81 5.46 15.88
C GLU A 278 12.92 6.51 15.98
N ASP A 279 12.55 7.79 16.01
CA ASP A 279 13.53 8.88 16.15
C ASP A 279 14.22 8.83 17.52
N MET A 280 13.49 8.53 18.60
CA MET A 280 14.08 8.33 19.92
C MET A 280 15.07 7.16 19.93
N GLN A 281 14.76 6.04 19.26
CA GLN A 281 15.68 4.91 19.14
C GLN A 281 16.93 5.28 18.32
N ARG A 282 16.78 6.04 17.24
CA ARG A 282 17.89 6.52 16.42
C ARG A 282 18.82 7.42 17.23
N GLU A 283 18.28 8.41 17.94
CA GLU A 283 19.05 9.30 18.81
C GLU A 283 19.72 8.54 19.95
N GLN A 284 19.06 7.54 20.52
CA GLN A 284 19.66 6.68 21.53
C GLN A 284 20.86 5.88 20.99
N ALA A 285 20.77 5.37 19.75
CA ALA A 285 21.87 4.68 19.10
C ALA A 285 23.07 5.62 18.83
N LEU A 286 22.80 6.85 18.37
CA LEU A 286 23.83 7.87 18.17
C LEU A 286 24.49 8.26 19.49
N LEU A 287 23.71 8.48 20.54
CA LEU A 287 24.23 8.78 21.88
C LEU A 287 25.12 7.65 22.40
N ASN A 288 24.71 6.39 22.20
CA ASN A 288 25.50 5.23 22.62
C ASN A 288 26.84 5.18 21.87
N ASN A 289 26.83 5.43 20.56
CA ASN A 289 28.04 5.49 19.75
C ASN A 289 28.97 6.63 20.22
N ALA A 290 28.42 7.84 20.44
CA ALA A 290 29.19 8.99 20.93
C ALA A 290 29.81 8.73 22.30
N LYS A 291 29.08 8.08 23.22
CA LYS A 291 29.61 7.67 24.54
C LYS A 291 30.75 6.66 24.41
N GLN A 292 30.61 5.67 23.53
CA GLN A 292 31.68 4.70 23.27
C GLN A 292 32.92 5.40 22.70
N HIS A 293 32.75 6.28 21.71
CA HIS A 293 33.85 7.04 21.13
C HIS A 293 34.54 7.94 22.16
N PHE A 294 33.76 8.60 23.02
CA PHE A 294 34.29 9.41 24.12
C PHE A 294 35.13 8.57 25.09
N GLU A 295 34.64 7.41 25.52
CA GLU A 295 35.38 6.57 26.47
C GLU A 295 36.67 6.04 25.84
N ILE A 296 36.65 5.63 24.57
CA ILE A 296 37.87 5.26 23.83
C ILE A 296 38.87 6.42 23.84
N LYS A 297 38.41 7.63 23.48
CA LYS A 297 39.31 8.79 23.37
C LYS A 297 39.87 9.23 24.71
N LYS A 298 39.07 9.16 25.77
CA LYS A 298 39.50 9.42 27.15
C LYS A 298 40.60 8.44 27.57
N GLN A 299 40.47 7.15 27.27
CA GLN A 299 41.50 6.16 27.57
C GLN A 299 42.80 6.41 26.79
N GLU A 300 42.71 6.85 25.52
CA GLU A 300 43.89 7.26 24.75
C GLU A 300 44.62 8.44 25.39
N VAL A 301 43.89 9.48 25.80
CA VAL A 301 44.47 10.65 26.47
C VAL A 301 45.12 10.26 27.79
N LEU A 302 44.47 9.43 28.60
CA LEU A 302 45.03 8.96 29.87
C LEU A 302 46.32 8.16 29.65
N LYS A 303 46.36 7.28 28.65
CA LYS A 303 47.59 6.56 28.26
C LYS A 303 48.69 7.53 27.83
N PHE A 304 48.36 8.51 26.99
CA PHE A 304 49.31 9.53 26.55
C PHE A 304 49.88 10.33 27.73
N MET A 305 49.03 10.77 28.66
CA MET A 305 49.47 11.49 29.86
C MET A 305 50.35 10.62 30.76
N ALA A 306 50.00 9.35 30.98
CA ALA A 306 50.81 8.43 31.78
C ALA A 306 52.21 8.20 31.18
N LEU A 307 52.29 8.05 29.85
CA LEU A 307 53.56 7.99 29.13
C LEU A 307 54.35 9.30 29.28
N SER A 308 53.70 10.44 29.13
CA SER A 308 54.36 11.75 29.25
C SER A 308 54.92 11.98 30.65
N ALA A 309 54.18 11.57 31.70
CA ALA A 309 54.60 11.70 33.09
C ALA A 309 55.79 10.79 33.44
N SER A 310 55.87 9.58 32.87
CA SER A 310 57.01 8.68 33.06
C SER A 310 58.28 9.19 32.37
N TYR A 311 58.15 9.79 31.18
CA TYR A 311 59.27 10.50 30.53
C TYR A 311 59.75 11.71 31.36
N ALA A 312 58.83 12.51 31.92
CA ALA A 312 59.18 13.67 32.75
C ALA A 312 59.90 13.27 34.06
N THR A 313 59.48 12.18 34.71
CA THR A 313 60.14 11.68 35.93
C THR A 313 61.52 11.08 35.63
N GLN A 314 61.72 10.42 34.49
CA GLN A 314 63.06 9.96 34.07
C GLN A 314 64.02 11.14 33.83
N HIS A 315 63.56 12.21 33.19
CA HIS A 315 64.35 13.43 33.02
C HIS A 315 64.68 14.12 34.36
N HIS A 316 63.74 14.13 35.31
CA HIS A 316 63.97 14.75 36.62
C HIS A 316 64.96 13.96 37.50
N VAL A 317 64.92 12.62 37.43
CA VAL A 317 65.87 11.73 38.11
C VAL A 317 67.27 11.83 37.49
N GLN A 318 67.37 12.02 36.18
CA GLN A 318 68.65 12.30 35.51
C GLN A 318 69.20 13.68 35.86
N ALA A 319 68.36 14.71 35.95
CA ALA A 319 68.77 16.06 36.36
C ALA A 319 69.18 16.13 37.84
N ALA A 320 68.46 15.45 38.75
CA ALA A 320 68.81 15.40 40.18
C ALA A 320 70.11 14.62 40.47
N ARG A 321 70.51 13.71 39.59
CA ARG A 321 71.84 13.05 39.62
C ARG A 321 72.98 13.96 39.17
N MET A 322 72.70 15.11 38.55
CA MET A 322 73.70 16.04 38.02
C MET A 322 73.88 17.32 38.85
N THR A 323 73.13 17.53 39.94
CA THR A 323 73.34 18.63 40.90
C THR A 323 74.23 18.19 42.08
N PRO A 324 75.44 18.76 42.27
CA PRO A 324 76.29 18.43 43.41
C PRO A 324 76.00 19.31 44.64
N ARG A 325 75.73 18.63 45.77
CA ARG A 325 75.67 19.05 47.20
C ARG A 325 74.87 20.30 47.58
#